data_AF-A0A1S3SQR0-F1
#
_entry.id   AF-A0A1S3SQR0-F1
#
_cell.length_a   1.000
_cell.length_b   1.000
_cell.length_c   1.000
_cell.angle_alpha   90.00
_cell.angle_beta   90.00
_cell.angle_gamma   90.00
#
_symmetry.space_group_name_H-M   'P 1'
#
loop_
_entity.id
_entity.type
_entity.pdbx_description
1 polymer ?
#
loop_
_entity_poly.entity_id
_entity_poly.type
_entity_poly.pdbx_seq_one_letter_code
_entity_poly.pdbx_strand_id
1 'polypeptide(L)'
;MNIISELVTDQQTLQAVETFLDEERVLVELACGAVLAAVYCGVIQRLQGEGRLPVPLAGPLVMIVCGGSSVNQAQLEHLRKVLNR
;
A
#
# COMPACT_ATOMS: atom_id res chain seq x y z
N MET A 1 -15.06 12.04 -14.35
CA MET A 1 -14.00 11.13 -13.90
C MET A 1 -13.59 11.57 -12.51
N ASN A 2 -13.77 10.74 -11.49
CA ASN A 2 -13.39 11.09 -10.11
C ASN A 2 -12.01 10.47 -9.81
N ILE A 3 -10.98 11.30 -9.65
CA ILE A 3 -9.62 10.87 -9.31
C ILE A 3 -9.25 11.55 -8.00
N ILE A 4 -8.86 10.75 -7.01
CA ILE A 4 -8.39 11.21 -5.71
C ILE A 4 -6.91 10.84 -5.63
N SER A 5 -6.04 11.86 -5.66
CA SER A 5 -4.59 11.67 -5.49
C SER A 5 -4.26 11.67 -4.01
N GLU A 6 -3.56 10.64 -3.54
CA GLU A 6 -3.10 10.51 -2.16
C GLU A 6 -1.60 10.21 -2.12
N LEU A 7 -0.94 10.68 -1.07
CA LEU A 7 0.45 10.38 -0.78
C LEU A 7 0.53 9.43 0.41
N VAL A 8 1.51 8.54 0.37
CA VAL A 8 1.87 7.64 1.46
C VAL A 8 3.38 7.74 1.68
N THR A 9 3.83 7.47 2.91
CA THR A 9 5.25 7.47 3.20
C THR A 9 5.90 6.16 2.76
N ASP A 10 7.23 6.18 2.61
CA ASP A 10 8.01 4.96 2.35
C ASP A 10 7.83 3.94 3.47
N GLN A 11 7.70 4.37 4.73
CA GLN A 11 7.44 3.47 5.87
C GLN A 11 6.08 2.78 5.78
N GLN A 12 5.02 3.53 5.42
CA GLN A 12 3.69 2.94 5.21
C GLN A 12 3.72 1.92 4.07
N THR A 13 4.43 2.27 3.00
CA THR A 13 4.61 1.40 1.84
C THR A 13 5.36 0.12 2.22
N LEU A 14 6.47 0.23 2.97
CA LEU A 14 7.22 -0.91 3.47
C LEU A 14 6.34 -1.81 4.36
N GLN A 15 5.62 -1.23 5.32
CA GLN A 15 4.69 -1.97 6.19
C GLN A 15 3.63 -2.73 5.38
N ALA A 16 3.07 -2.10 4.35
CA ALA A 16 2.06 -2.71 3.50
C ALA A 16 2.63 -3.86 2.65
N VAL A 17 3.85 -3.71 2.12
CA VAL A 17 4.55 -4.78 1.39
C VAL A 17 4.86 -5.97 2.29
N GLU A 18 5.30 -5.72 3.53
CA GLU A 18 5.59 -6.79 4.48
C GLU A 18 4.34 -7.55 4.89
N THR A 19 3.27 -6.83 5.23
CA THR A 19 1.98 -7.44 5.58
C THR A 19 1.44 -8.27 4.42
N PHE A 20 1.48 -7.73 3.20
CA PHE A 20 1.01 -8.43 2.00
C PHE A 20 1.87 -9.65 1.65
N LEU A 21 3.19 -9.58 1.87
CA LEU A 21 4.07 -10.73 1.71
C LEU A 21 3.71 -11.85 2.69
N ASP A 22 3.39 -11.51 3.94
CA ASP A 22 3.03 -12.49 4.96
C ASP A 22 1.66 -13.13 4.70
N GLU A 23 0.68 -12.33 4.28
CA GLU A 23 -0.71 -12.77 4.02
C GLU A 23 -0.87 -13.49 2.67
N GLU A 24 -0.41 -12.87 1.58
CA GLU A 24 -0.66 -13.30 0.21
C GLU A 24 0.53 -14.04 -0.43
N ARG A 25 1.68 -14.11 0.27
CA ARG A 25 2.90 -14.82 -0.20
C ARG A 25 3.48 -14.28 -1.51
N VAL A 26 3.20 -13.02 -1.82
CA VAL A 26 3.70 -12.33 -3.01
C VAL A 26 4.58 -11.15 -2.59
N LEU A 27 5.84 -11.15 -3.03
CA LEU A 27 6.73 -10.01 -2.85
C LEU A 27 6.54 -9.02 -4.01
N VAL A 28 6.35 -7.75 -3.68
CA VAL A 28 6.18 -6.65 -4.64
C VAL A 28 7.12 -5.49 -4.35
N GLU A 29 7.40 -4.66 -5.34
CA GLU A 29 8.22 -3.45 -5.14
C GLU A 29 7.47 -2.40 -4.29
N LEU A 30 8.21 -1.45 -3.69
CA LEU A 30 7.62 -0.33 -2.96
C LEU A 30 6.64 0.47 -3.84
N ALA A 31 6.92 0.66 -5.13
CA ALA A 31 6.01 1.36 -6.03
C ALA A 31 4.62 0.69 -6.10
N CYS A 32 4.57 -0.65 -6.08
CA CYS A 32 3.32 -1.39 -5.98
C CYS A 32 2.72 -1.30 -4.56
N GLY A 33 3.58 -1.37 -3.54
CA GLY A 33 3.22 -1.21 -2.14
C GLY A 33 2.44 0.06 -1.82
N ALA A 34 2.63 1.14 -2.59
CA ALA A 34 1.92 2.40 -2.39
C ALA A 34 0.39 2.23 -2.53
N VAL A 35 -0.06 1.36 -3.44
CA VAL A 35 -1.48 0.98 -3.55
C VAL A 35 -1.93 0.14 -2.35
N LEU A 36 -1.06 -0.75 -1.85
CA LEU A 36 -1.37 -1.60 -0.70
C LEU A 36 -1.57 -0.78 0.57
N ALA A 37 -0.78 0.27 0.75
CA ALA A 37 -0.91 1.22 1.85
C ALA A 37 -2.29 1.89 1.90
N ALA A 38 -3.04 1.93 0.77
CA ALA A 38 -4.38 2.47 0.78
C ALA A 38 -5.32 1.72 1.75
N VAL A 39 -5.13 0.40 1.86
CA VAL A 39 -5.89 -0.48 2.75
C VAL A 39 -5.15 -0.74 4.06
N TYR A 40 -3.90 -1.18 3.99
CA TYR A 40 -3.14 -1.58 5.18
C TYR A 40 -2.76 -0.41 6.10
N CYS A 41 -2.71 0.81 5.58
CA CYS A 41 -2.35 2.01 6.36
C CYS A 41 -3.50 3.01 6.53
N GLY A 42 -4.75 2.59 6.25
CA GLY A 42 -5.94 3.34 6.63
C GLY A 42 -6.32 4.53 5.74
N VAL A 43 -5.78 4.63 4.51
CA VAL A 43 -6.09 5.77 3.62
C VAL A 43 -7.56 5.78 3.23
N ILE A 44 -8.16 4.63 2.92
CA ILE A 44 -9.59 4.55 2.57
C ILE A 44 -10.46 5.05 3.73
N GLN A 45 -10.16 4.62 4.96
CA GLN A 45 -10.87 5.03 6.17
C GLN A 45 -10.70 6.52 6.44
N ARG A 46 -9.49 7.07 6.23
CA ARG A 46 -9.24 8.51 6.32
C ARG A 46 -10.07 9.28 5.30
N LEU A 47 -10.06 8.87 4.04
CA LEU A 47 -10.84 9.50 2.97
C LEU A 47 -12.35 9.44 3.23
N GLN A 48 -12.83 8.35 3.82
CA GLN A 48 -14.20 8.22 4.30
C GLN A 48 -14.52 9.20 5.42
N GLY A 49 -13.63 9.35 6.41
CA GLY A 49 -13.74 10.33 7.49
C GLY A 49 -13.68 11.79 7.01
N GLU A 50 -12.91 12.06 5.95
CA GLU A 50 -12.86 13.36 5.25
C GLU A 50 -14.09 13.63 4.37
N GLY A 51 -15.02 12.67 4.22
CA GLY A 51 -16.19 12.79 3.36
C GLY A 51 -15.89 12.73 1.86
N ARG A 52 -14.67 12.31 1.48
CA ARG A 52 -14.20 12.19 0.09
C ARG A 52 -14.52 10.83 -0.53
N LEU A 53 -14.80 9.83 0.30
CA LEU A 53 -15.34 8.53 -0.10
C LEU A 53 -16.63 8.21 0.68
N PRO A 54 -17.60 7.53 0.06
CA PRO A 54 -18.85 7.17 0.74
C PRO A 54 -18.63 6.09 1.82
N VAL A 55 -19.48 6.12 2.83
CA VAL A 55 -19.57 5.11 3.89
C VAL A 55 -21.01 4.56 3.91
N PRO A 56 -21.25 3.28 3.52
CA PRO A 56 -20.28 2.33 2.99
C PRO A 56 -19.86 2.67 1.55
N LEU A 57 -18.80 1.99 1.06
CA LEU A 57 -18.54 1.98 -0.38
C LEU A 57 -19.73 1.34 -1.11
N ALA A 58 -20.05 1.84 -2.30
CA ALA A 58 -21.19 1.34 -3.09
C ALA A 58 -20.99 -0.11 -3.60
N GLY A 59 -19.76 -0.64 -3.53
CA GLY A 59 -19.42 -1.98 -3.99
C GLY A 59 -18.02 -2.40 -3.52
N PRO A 60 -17.50 -3.53 -4.05
CA PRO A 60 -16.18 -4.03 -3.70
C PRO A 60 -15.06 -3.03 -4.01
N LEU A 61 -14.06 -2.98 -3.14
CA LEU A 61 -12.80 -2.29 -3.40
C LEU A 61 -11.88 -3.21 -4.21
N VAL A 62 -11.36 -2.71 -5.34
CA VAL A 62 -10.39 -3.44 -6.16
C VAL A 62 -9.05 -2.71 -6.11
N MET A 63 -8.00 -3.45 -5.78
CA MET A 63 -6.62 -2.97 -5.76
C MET A 63 -5.85 -3.56 -6.93
N ILE A 64 -5.12 -2.72 -7.67
CA ILE A 64 -4.27 -3.16 -8.78
C ILE A 64 -2.88 -3.45 -8.22
N VAL A 65 -2.55 -4.74 -8.08
CA VAL A 65 -1.21 -5.20 -7.68
C VAL A 65 -0.33 -5.25 -8.93
N CYS A 66 0.39 -4.15 -9.21
CA CYS A 66 1.25 -4.06 -10.39
C CYS A 66 2.55 -4.89 -10.25
N GLY A 67 2.90 -5.35 -9.05
CA GLY A 67 4.04 -6.23 -8.80
C GLY A 67 5.37 -5.48 -8.79
N GLY A 68 6.12 -5.59 -9.88
CA GLY A 68 7.51 -5.14 -10.00
C GLY A 68 8.50 -6.29 -9.96
N SER A 69 9.66 -6.11 -10.60
CA SER A 69 10.68 -7.18 -10.82
C SER A 69 12.06 -6.86 -10.22
N SER A 70 12.21 -5.68 -9.64
CA SER A 70 13.47 -5.11 -9.13
C SER A 70 13.56 -5.25 -7.61
N VAL A 71 12.77 -6.15 -7.01
CA VAL A 71 12.81 -6.47 -5.58
C VAL A 71 13.11 -7.95 -5.37
N ASN A 72 13.89 -8.23 -4.32
CA ASN A 72 14.12 -9.55 -3.77
C ASN A 72 14.26 -9.42 -2.24
N GLN A 73 14.47 -10.54 -1.55
CA GLN A 73 14.60 -10.57 -0.10
C GLN A 73 15.73 -9.69 0.44
N ALA A 74 16.91 -9.68 -0.21
CA ALA A 74 18.04 -8.86 0.23
C ALA A 74 17.74 -7.35 0.09
N GLN A 75 17.03 -6.96 -0.97
CA GLN A 75 16.59 -5.58 -1.15
C GLN A 75 15.52 -5.19 -0.12
N LEU A 76 14.58 -6.07 0.20
CA LEU A 76 13.61 -5.82 1.27
C LEU A 76 14.31 -5.63 2.64
N GLU A 77 15.28 -6.48 2.97
CA GLU A 77 16.09 -6.32 4.19
C GLU A 77 16.89 -5.02 4.21
N HIS A 78 17.39 -4.58 3.06
CA HIS A 78 18.04 -3.28 2.94
C HIS A 78 17.06 -2.13 3.22
N LEU A 79 15.87 -2.17 2.62
CA LEU A 79 14.82 -1.16 2.82
C LEU A 79 14.41 -1.04 4.29
N ARG A 80 14.24 -2.17 5.00
CA ARG A 80 14.02 -2.18 6.46
C ARG A 80 15.05 -1.38 7.21
N LYS A 81 16.34 -1.56 6.90
CA LYS A 81 17.46 -0.89 7.58
C LYS A 81 17.57 0.60 7.25
N VAL A 82 17.07 1.02 6.10
CA VAL A 82 17.12 2.44 5.67
C VAL A 82 15.91 3.20 6.19
N LEU A 83 14.73 2.57 6.18
CA LEU A 83 13.45 3.24 6.49
C LEU A 83 13.06 3.19 7.97
N ASN A 84 13.55 2.21 8.74
CA ASN A 84 13.32 2.11 10.20
C ASN A 84 14.43 2.77 11.02
N ARG A 85 15.06 3.81 10.49
CA ARG A 85 16.05 4.63 11.21
C ARG A 85 15.38 5.77 11.96
#